data_AF-A0A367M5K3-F1
#
_entry.id   AF-A0A367M5K3-F1
#
_cell.length_a   1.000
_cell.length_b   1.000
_cell.length_c   1.000
_cell.angle_alpha   90.00
_cell.angle_beta   90.00
_cell.angle_gamma   90.00
#
_symmetry.space_group_name_H-M   'P 1'
#
loop_
_entity.id
_entity.type
_entity.pdbx_description
1 polymer ?
#
loop_
_entity_poly.entity_id
_entity_poly.type
_entity_poly.pdbx_seq_one_letter_code
_entity_poly.pdbx_strand_id
1 'polypeptide(L)'
;MKLAIVTACPGGQVTSVLAARLLRGAAERLGWETCVEANAGSRPEGELRAEQIAEADWVLLVGVEPLAAARFVGKPVYRARPAEALADPRAFLQRAAALASVEVAGDEAGLVAPEAGAAPRIVAVTACPTGVAHTFMAAEA
;
A
#
# COMPACT_ATOMS: atom_id res chain seq x y z
N MET A 1 -16.59 -9.08 3.81
CA MET A 1 -16.05 -7.77 3.36
C MET A 1 -15.85 -7.82 1.87
N LYS A 2 -16.21 -6.75 1.16
CA LYS A 2 -16.01 -6.55 -0.27
C LYS A 2 -14.80 -5.65 -0.50
N LEU A 3 -13.82 -6.18 -1.21
CA LEU A 3 -12.56 -5.50 -1.51
C LEU A 3 -12.46 -5.22 -3.02
N ALA A 4 -12.28 -3.96 -3.39
CA ALA A 4 -11.91 -3.58 -4.76
C ALA A 4 -10.38 -3.47 -4.88
N ILE A 5 -9.77 -4.17 -5.82
CA ILE A 5 -8.31 -4.16 -6.03
C ILE A 5 -8.04 -3.57 -7.41
N VAL A 6 -7.15 -2.58 -7.48
CA VAL A 6 -6.64 -2.05 -8.74
C VAL A 6 -5.13 -2.25 -8.75
N THR A 7 -4.62 -2.98 -9.74
CA THR A 7 -3.18 -3.15 -9.93
C THR A 7 -2.68 -2.38 -11.14
N ALA A 8 -1.54 -1.69 -11.04
CA ALA A 8 -0.87 -1.01 -12.15
C ALA A 8 0.65 -1.02 -11.93
N CYS A 9 1.31 -2.12 -12.31
CA CYS A 9 2.74 -2.30 -12.09
C CYS A 9 3.55 -1.73 -13.27
N PRO A 10 4.60 -0.92 -13.02
CA PRO A 10 5.47 -0.40 -14.08
C PRO A 10 6.34 -1.49 -14.75
N GLY A 11 6.49 -2.66 -14.11
CA GLY A 11 7.29 -3.80 -14.58
C GLY A 11 6.68 -4.64 -15.71
N GLY A 12 5.56 -4.20 -16.30
CA GLY A 12 4.91 -4.86 -17.44
C GLY A 12 3.67 -5.68 -17.08
N GLN A 13 2.99 -6.16 -18.14
CA GLN A 13 1.66 -6.78 -18.08
C GLN A 13 1.58 -7.97 -17.10
N VAL A 14 2.66 -8.74 -16.97
CA VAL A 14 2.70 -9.97 -16.17
C VAL A 14 2.64 -9.68 -14.67
N THR A 15 3.35 -8.65 -14.20
CA THR A 15 3.42 -8.34 -12.76
C THR A 15 2.08 -7.81 -12.24
N SER A 16 1.38 -6.98 -13.02
CA SER A 16 0.02 -6.50 -12.66
C SER A 16 -0.96 -7.66 -12.50
N VAL A 17 -0.98 -8.59 -13.45
CA VAL A 17 -1.89 -9.75 -13.44
C VAL A 17 -1.52 -10.72 -12.33
N LEU A 18 -0.22 -10.97 -12.10
CA LEU A 18 0.24 -11.84 -11.02
C LEU A 18 -0.14 -11.28 -9.64
N ALA A 19 0.10 -9.98 -9.41
CA ALA A 19 -0.30 -9.32 -8.17
C ALA A 19 -1.81 -9.40 -7.95
N ALA A 20 -2.60 -9.13 -8.99
CA ALA A 20 -4.06 -9.26 -8.95
C ALA A 20 -4.51 -10.67 -8.52
N ARG A 21 -3.92 -11.72 -9.10
CA ARG A 21 -4.25 -13.11 -8.77
C ARG A 21 -3.86 -13.50 -7.35
N LEU A 22 -2.66 -13.11 -6.91
CA LEU A 22 -2.16 -13.44 -5.57
C LEU A 22 -2.97 -12.73 -4.48
N LEU A 23 -3.30 -11.46 -4.68
CA LEU A 23 -4.12 -10.69 -3.76
C LEU A 23 -5.56 -11.19 -3.73
N ARG A 24 -6.16 -11.50 -4.89
CA ARG A 24 -7.48 -12.15 -4.96
C ARG A 24 -7.52 -13.44 -4.14
N GLY A 25 -6.60 -14.37 -4.42
CA GLY A 25 -6.56 -15.65 -3.73
C GLY A 25 -6.24 -15.51 -2.23
N ALA A 26 -5.55 -14.44 -1.81
CA ALA A 26 -5.34 -14.14 -0.39
C ALA A 26 -6.59 -13.60 0.29
N ALA A 27 -7.34 -12.71 -0.36
CA ALA A 27 -8.59 -12.17 0.13
C ALA A 27 -9.68 -13.25 0.24
N GLU A 28 -9.78 -14.14 -0.76
CA GLU A 28 -10.71 -15.28 -0.73
C GLU A 28 -10.43 -16.22 0.45
N ARG A 29 -9.15 -16.48 0.76
CA ARG A 29 -8.74 -17.26 1.95
C ARG A 29 -9.05 -16.57 3.28
N LEU A 30 -9.24 -15.25 3.27
CA LEU A 30 -9.72 -14.47 4.42
C LEU A 30 -11.26 -14.40 4.47
N GLY A 31 -11.97 -15.00 3.51
CA GLY A 31 -13.43 -14.97 3.40
C GLY A 31 -13.96 -13.64 2.85
N TRP A 32 -13.16 -12.93 2.07
CA TRP A 32 -13.55 -11.64 1.46
C TRP A 32 -13.96 -11.82 0.00
N GLU A 33 -14.99 -11.08 -0.40
CA GLU A 33 -15.37 -10.96 -1.80
C GLU A 33 -14.47 -9.93 -2.48
N THR A 34 -14.05 -10.19 -3.71
CA THR A 34 -13.15 -9.28 -4.43
C THR A 34 -13.64 -8.92 -5.82
N CYS A 35 -13.46 -7.64 -6.19
CA CYS A 35 -13.50 -7.18 -7.56
C CYS A 35 -12.10 -6.69 -7.91
N VAL A 36 -11.54 -7.11 -9.05
CA VAL A 36 -10.15 -6.79 -9.38
C VAL A 36 -10.05 -6.25 -10.79
N GLU A 37 -9.41 -5.10 -10.91
CA GLU A 37 -8.98 -4.49 -12.16
C GLU A 37 -7.46 -4.57 -12.25
N ALA A 38 -6.96 -5.21 -13.31
CA ALA A 38 -5.53 -5.31 -13.58
C ALA A 38 -5.16 -4.44 -14.79
N ASN A 39 -4.45 -3.34 -14.55
CA ASN A 39 -3.91 -2.47 -15.59
C ASN A 39 -2.63 -3.09 -16.15
N ALA A 40 -2.77 -3.81 -17.26
CA ALA A 40 -1.72 -4.57 -17.91
C ALA A 40 -1.53 -4.11 -19.37
N GLY A 41 -1.21 -2.82 -19.56
CA GLY A 41 -0.95 -2.24 -20.89
C GLY A 41 -2.12 -1.40 -21.41
N SER A 42 -2.50 -1.58 -22.68
CA SER A 42 -3.48 -0.71 -23.37
C SER A 42 -4.93 -0.91 -22.93
N ARG A 43 -5.25 -2.01 -22.25
CA ARG A 43 -6.60 -2.28 -21.74
C ARG A 43 -6.56 -2.88 -20.34
N PRO A 44 -7.28 -2.31 -19.36
CA PRO A 44 -7.48 -2.97 -18.08
C PRO A 44 -8.25 -4.29 -18.26
N GLU A 45 -7.78 -5.34 -17.61
CA GLU A 45 -8.52 -6.59 -17.47
C GLU A 45 -9.43 -6.48 -16.23
N GLY A 46 -10.75 -6.63 -16.42
CA GLY A 46 -11.71 -6.58 -15.31
C GLY A 46 -11.94 -5.17 -14.75
N GLU A 47 -12.08 -4.17 -15.62
CA GLU A 47 -12.40 -2.78 -15.24
C GLU A 47 -13.55 -2.72 -14.23
N LEU A 48 -13.31 -2.00 -13.12
CA LEU A 48 -14.29 -1.88 -12.05
C LEU A 48 -15.43 -0.97 -12.47
N ARG A 49 -16.65 -1.51 -12.46
CA ARG A 49 -17.87 -0.72 -12.69
C ARG A 49 -18.21 0.12 -11.46
N ALA A 50 -18.94 1.21 -11.67
CA ALA A 50 -19.34 2.13 -10.59
C ALA A 50 -20.10 1.40 -9.47
N GLU A 51 -20.93 0.41 -9.81
CA GLU A 51 -21.68 -0.38 -8.82
C GLU A 51 -20.74 -1.20 -7.94
N GLN A 52 -19.68 -1.78 -8.52
CA GLN A 52 -18.71 -2.59 -7.78
C GLN A 52 -17.87 -1.73 -6.83
N ILE A 53 -17.59 -0.49 -7.21
CA ILE A 53 -16.91 0.49 -6.36
C ILE A 53 -17.85 0.92 -5.22
N ALA A 54 -19.12 1.16 -5.52
CA ALA A 54 -20.13 1.52 -4.53
C ALA A 54 -20.37 0.41 -3.49
N GLU A 55 -20.34 -0.86 -3.90
CA GLU A 55 -20.48 -2.01 -3.01
C GLU A 55 -19.20 -2.38 -2.23
N ALA A 56 -18.03 -1.91 -2.66
CA ALA A 56 -16.78 -2.20 -1.97
C ALA A 56 -16.72 -1.49 -0.61
N ASP A 57 -16.33 -2.23 0.43
CA ASP A 57 -16.10 -1.69 1.77
C ASP A 57 -14.84 -0.80 1.79
N TRP A 58 -13.83 -1.20 1.01
CA TRP A 58 -12.58 -0.47 0.83
C TRP A 58 -11.89 -0.84 -0.49
N VAL A 59 -10.92 -0.02 -0.89
CA VAL A 59 -10.21 -0.11 -2.15
C VAL A 59 -8.71 -0.24 -1.89
N LEU A 60 -8.07 -1.18 -2.57
CA LEU A 60 -6.63 -1.37 -2.57
C LEU A 60 -6.05 -0.97 -3.92
N LEU A 61 -5.17 0.02 -3.91
CA LEU A 61 -4.44 0.50 -5.08
C LEU A 61 -2.99 0.00 -5.01
N VAL A 62 -2.61 -0.89 -5.92
CA VAL A 62 -1.25 -1.45 -5.98
C VAL A 62 -0.57 -1.04 -7.27
N GLY A 63 0.39 -0.11 -7.21
CA GLY A 63 1.03 0.34 -8.45
C GLY A 63 1.78 1.64 -8.32
N VAL A 64 2.07 2.25 -9.47
CA VAL A 64 2.62 3.59 -9.58
C VAL A 64 1.66 4.43 -10.42
N GLU A 65 1.40 5.66 -9.97
CA GLU A 65 0.46 6.60 -10.58
C GLU A 65 0.68 6.81 -12.11
N PRO A 66 -0.39 7.16 -12.86
CA PRO A 66 -1.73 7.51 -12.38
C PRO A 66 -2.69 6.31 -12.38
N LEU A 67 -3.08 5.84 -11.18
CA LEU A 67 -4.32 5.07 -11.03
C LEU A 67 -5.42 6.11 -10.88
N ALA A 68 -6.56 5.95 -11.57
CA ALA A 68 -7.67 6.91 -11.54
C ALA A 68 -8.31 7.01 -10.14
N ALA A 69 -7.62 7.60 -9.17
CA ALA A 69 -8.01 7.70 -7.76
C ALA A 69 -9.28 8.54 -7.57
N ALA A 70 -9.55 9.45 -8.51
CA ALA A 70 -10.74 10.29 -8.54
C ALA A 70 -12.06 9.50 -8.45
N ARG A 71 -12.12 8.26 -8.96
CA ARG A 71 -13.34 7.42 -8.88
C ARG A 71 -13.54 6.75 -7.51
N PHE A 72 -12.57 6.86 -6.61
CA PHE A 72 -12.59 6.27 -5.27
C PHE A 72 -12.73 7.31 -4.16
N VAL A 73 -12.93 8.59 -4.49
CA VAL A 73 -13.15 9.67 -3.51
C VAL A 73 -14.33 9.31 -2.60
N GLY A 74 -14.12 9.43 -1.29
CA GLY A 74 -15.12 9.07 -0.27
C GLY A 74 -15.14 7.59 0.12
N LYS A 75 -14.32 6.74 -0.49
CA LYS A 75 -14.10 5.35 -0.07
C LYS A 75 -12.82 5.21 0.76
N PRO A 76 -12.73 4.26 1.69
CA PRO A 76 -11.46 3.91 2.32
C PRO A 76 -10.53 3.33 1.25
N VAL A 77 -9.39 3.97 1.04
CA VAL A 77 -8.38 3.59 0.06
C VAL A 77 -7.07 3.30 0.78
N TYR A 78 -6.39 2.23 0.38
CA TYR A 78 -5.01 1.95 0.78
C TYR A 78 -4.12 1.86 -0.47
N ARG A 79 -3.01 2.59 -0.49
CA ARG A 79 -2.06 2.63 -1.61
C ARG A 79 -0.79 1.88 -1.24
N ALA A 80 -0.30 1.02 -2.13
CA ALA A 80 0.91 0.24 -1.89
C ALA A 80 1.72 0.00 -3.16
N ARG A 81 3.01 -0.31 -2.99
CA ARG A 81 3.86 -0.76 -4.09
C ARG A 81 3.67 -2.25 -4.36
N PRO A 82 3.85 -2.71 -5.61
CA PRO A 82 3.74 -4.13 -5.94
C PRO A 82 4.64 -5.04 -5.10
N ALA A 83 5.88 -4.60 -4.80
CA ALA A 83 6.82 -5.39 -3.99
C ALA A 83 6.30 -5.68 -2.58
N GLU A 84 5.56 -4.74 -1.98
CA GLU A 84 5.00 -4.88 -0.63
C GLU A 84 3.82 -5.85 -0.60
N ALA A 85 2.97 -5.75 -1.63
CA ALA A 85 1.79 -6.59 -1.78
C ALA A 85 2.13 -8.07 -2.07
N LEU A 86 3.27 -8.33 -2.72
CA LEU A 86 3.68 -9.67 -3.15
C LEU A 86 4.47 -10.46 -2.09
N ALA A 87 5.06 -9.80 -1.09
CA ALA A 87 5.90 -10.46 -0.10
C ALA A 87 5.11 -11.38 0.86
N ASP A 88 4.03 -10.87 1.45
CA ASP A 88 3.06 -11.65 2.23
C ASP A 88 1.65 -11.10 1.98
N PRO A 89 0.94 -11.60 0.96
CA PRO A 89 -0.36 -11.08 0.57
C PRO A 89 -1.41 -11.14 1.69
N ARG A 90 -1.36 -12.16 2.55
CA ARG A 90 -2.39 -12.34 3.60
C ARG A 90 -2.18 -11.31 4.70
N ALA A 91 -0.97 -11.23 5.24
CA ALA A 91 -0.67 -10.26 6.29
C ALA A 91 -0.75 -8.82 5.77
N PHE A 92 -0.34 -8.60 4.51
CA PHE A 92 -0.50 -7.31 3.85
C PHE A 92 -1.96 -6.87 3.78
N LEU A 93 -2.87 -7.73 3.30
CA LEU A 93 -4.29 -7.40 3.20
C LEU A 93 -4.93 -7.05 4.54
N GLN A 94 -4.57 -7.76 5.62
CA GLN A 94 -5.06 -7.45 6.96
C GLN A 94 -4.58 -6.09 7.47
N ARG A 95 -3.29 -5.76 7.23
CA ARG A 95 -2.74 -4.44 7.57
C ARG A 95 -3.37 -3.34 6.73
N ALA A 96 -3.48 -3.55 5.42
CA ALA A 96 -4.07 -2.59 4.49
C ALA A 96 -5.52 -2.28 4.85
N ALA A 97 -6.32 -3.30 5.22
CA ALA A 97 -7.69 -3.09 5.66
C ALA A 97 -7.79 -2.26 6.95
N ALA A 98 -6.82 -2.37 7.86
CA ALA A 98 -6.78 -1.60 9.11
C ALA A 98 -6.28 -0.16 8.92
N LEU A 99 -5.43 0.08 7.91
CA LEU A 99 -4.81 1.37 7.61
C LEU A 99 -5.52 2.15 6.50
N ALA A 100 -6.49 1.55 5.80
CA ALA A 100 -7.23 2.21 4.74
C ALA A 100 -7.92 3.48 5.25
N SER A 101 -7.60 4.61 4.63
CA SER A 101 -8.11 5.93 4.99
C SER A 101 -9.05 6.47 3.91
N VAL A 102 -10.02 7.30 4.28
CA VAL A 102 -10.95 7.87 3.31
C VAL A 102 -10.18 8.73 2.31
N GLU A 103 -10.31 8.41 1.02
CA GLU A 103 -9.71 9.17 -0.06
C GLU A 103 -10.40 10.53 -0.18
N VAL A 104 -9.63 11.61 0.00
CA VAL A 104 -10.10 12.99 -0.14
C VAL A 104 -9.65 13.53 -1.49
N ALA A 105 -10.55 14.16 -2.24
CA ALA A 105 -10.22 14.77 -3.52
C ALA A 105 -9.11 15.81 -3.35
N GLY A 106 -7.91 15.51 -3.85
CA GLY A 106 -6.71 16.35 -3.72
C GLY A 106 -5.55 15.70 -2.97
N ASP A 107 -5.74 14.52 -2.37
CA ASP A 107 -4.64 13.76 -1.77
C ASP A 107 -3.92 12.93 -2.86
N GLU A 108 -3.11 13.63 -3.65
CA GLU A 108 -2.05 13.03 -4.50
C GLU A 108 -0.83 12.66 -3.63
N ALA A 109 -1.03 12.45 -2.32
CA ALA A 109 0.02 12.27 -1.33
C ALA A 109 0.12 10.81 -0.88
N GLY A 110 0.80 10.04 -1.73
CA GLY A 110 1.73 9.05 -1.21
C GLY A 110 1.25 7.61 -1.27
N LEU A 111 1.98 6.83 -2.05
CA LEU A 111 2.29 5.44 -1.71
C LEU A 111 2.75 5.41 -0.25
N VAL A 112 1.87 4.94 0.63
CA VAL A 112 2.23 4.66 2.02
C VAL A 112 3.16 3.45 1.95
N ALA A 113 4.46 3.74 1.98
CA ALA A 113 5.46 2.72 2.28
C ALA A 113 5.01 1.99 3.55
N PRO A 114 5.30 0.70 3.72
CA PRO A 114 5.02 0.06 4.99
C PRO A 114 5.84 0.85 6.00
N GLU A 115 5.17 1.48 6.95
CA GLU A 115 5.82 1.85 8.18
C GLU A 115 6.32 0.53 8.78
N ALA A 116 7.58 0.18 8.48
CA ALA A 116 8.45 -0.35 9.51
C ALA A 116 8.29 0.66 10.66
N GLY A 117 7.45 0.27 11.62
CA GLY A 117 6.66 1.17 12.45
C GLY A 117 7.46 2.37 12.89
N ALA A 118 6.89 3.57 12.75
CA ALA A 118 7.47 4.87 13.12
C ALA A 118 8.58 4.71 14.16
N ALA A 119 9.80 4.48 13.68
CA ALA A 119 10.91 4.28 14.57
C ALA A 119 11.03 5.60 15.31
N PRO A 120 10.99 5.61 16.66
CA PRO A 120 11.13 6.85 17.38
C PRO A 120 12.38 7.56 16.85
N ARG A 121 12.30 8.88 16.68
CA ARG A 121 13.49 9.67 16.39
C ARG A 121 14.34 9.63 17.66
N ILE A 122 15.21 8.62 17.75
CA ILE A 122 16.09 8.41 18.90
C ILE A 122 17.21 9.43 18.79
N VAL A 123 17.27 10.32 19.78
CA VAL A 123 18.44 11.18 20.02
C VAL A 123 19.26 10.49 21.11
N ALA A 124 20.43 9.95 20.73
CA ALA A 124 21.38 9.41 21.69
C ALA A 124 22.25 10.56 22.22
N VAL A 125 22.23 10.79 23.54
CA VAL A 125 23.08 11.77 24.21
C VAL A 125 24.19 11.03 24.95
N THR A 126 25.44 11.26 24.56
CA THR A 126 26.61 10.66 25.20
C THR A 126 27.26 11.64 26.17
N ALA A 127 26.85 11.60 27.45
CA ALA A 127 27.48 12.39 28.50
C ALA A 127 28.59 11.57 29.17
N CYS A 128 29.85 11.91 28.90
CA CYS A 128 30.98 11.37 29.66
C CYS A 128 31.34 12.35 30.80
N PRO A 129 31.25 11.95 32.08
CA PRO A 129 31.54 12.86 33.21
C PRO A 129 33.03 13.28 33.27
N THR A 130 33.90 12.63 32.50
CA THR A 130 35.35 12.90 32.47
C THR A 130 35.74 13.97 31.44
N GLY A 131 34.78 14.64 30.79
CA GLY A 131 35.01 15.77 29.89
C GLY A 131 34.77 15.49 28.40
N VAL A 132 34.82 16.55 27.58
CA VAL A 132 34.37 16.56 26.18
C VAL A 132 35.25 15.77 25.19
N ALA A 133 36.48 15.40 25.58
CA ALA A 133 37.45 14.77 24.67
C ALA A 133 36.99 13.37 24.21
N HIS A 134 36.54 12.53 25.15
CA HIS A 134 36.06 11.19 24.81
C HIS A 134 34.68 11.22 24.14
N THR A 135 33.86 12.25 24.41
CA THR A 135 32.57 12.45 23.73
C THR A 135 32.75 12.74 22.25
N PHE A 136 33.76 13.52 21.85
CA PHE A 136 34.04 13.76 20.44
C PHE A 136 34.54 12.49 19.73
N MET A 137 35.48 11.77 20.34
CA MET A 137 35.99 10.51 19.77
C MET A 137 34.93 9.41 19.66
N ALA A 138 33.92 9.40 20.54
CA ALA A 138 32.79 8.46 20.47
C ALA A 138 31.73 8.84 19.42
N ALA A 139 31.72 10.08 18.92
CA ALA A 139 30.77 10.53 17.92
C ALA A 139 31.18 10.20 16.47
N GLU A 140 32.47 9.91 16.23
CA GLU A 140 33.02 9.55 14.90
C GLU A 140 33.20 8.04 14.68
N ALA A 141 32.83 7.20 15.65
CA ALA A 141 32.99 5.74 15.62
C ALA A 141 31.74 4.98 15.17
#